data_AF-A0A564WA11-F1
#
_entry.id   AF-A0A564WA11-F1
#
_cell.length_a   1.000
_cell.length_b   1.000
_cell.length_c   1.000
_cell.angle_alpha   90.00
_cell.angle_beta   90.00
_cell.angle_gamma   90.00
#
_symmetry.space_group_name_H-M   'P 1'
#
loop_
_entity.id
_entity.type
_entity.pdbx_description
1 polymer ?
#
loop_
_entity_poly.entity_id
_entity_poly.type
_entity_poly.pdbx_seq_one_letter_code
_entity_poly.pdbx_strand_id
1 'polypeptide(L)' 'MRAVFDFAGKAEPLVDLLFLVVTGFVAWHGIRHRDAEGKTDFVRLLFGCIAAVFFVMVLLQDVLQVTRF' A
#
# COMPACT_ATOMS: atom_id res chain seq x y z
N MET A 1 27.21 -8.59 8.79
CA MET A 1 26.60 -9.09 7.54
C MET A 1 25.46 -10.09 7.81
N ARG A 2 25.70 -11.28 8.42
CA ARG A 2 24.64 -12.29 8.70
C ARG A 2 23.45 -11.79 9.55
N ALA A 3 23.69 -10.99 10.59
CA ALA A 3 22.62 -10.49 11.47
C ALA A 3 21.63 -9.53 10.78
N VAL A 4 22.08 -8.78 9.76
CA VAL A 4 21.21 -7.88 8.99
C VAL A 4 20.27 -8.68 8.08
N PHE A 5 20.78 -9.75 7.47
CA PHE A 5 19.96 -10.67 6.64
C PHE A 5 18.96 -11.47 7.47
N ASP A 6 19.34 -11.90 8.68
CA ASP A 6 18.46 -12.65 9.59
C ASP A 6 17.36 -11.77 10.22
N PHE A 7 17.66 -10.48 10.42
CA PHE A 7 16.65 -9.47 10.78
C PHE A 7 15.72 -9.15 9.61
N ALA A 8 16.27 -8.98 8.40
CA ALA A 8 15.46 -8.72 7.20
C ALA A 8 14.40 -9.82 6.99
N GLY A 9 14.78 -11.10 7.05
CA GLY A 9 13.83 -12.21 6.88
C GLY A 9 12.77 -12.35 7.97
N LYS A 10 13.02 -11.87 9.20
CA LYS A 10 12.01 -11.83 10.28
C LYS A 10 11.13 -10.58 10.24
N ALA A 11 11.68 -9.47 9.76
CA ALA A 11 10.99 -8.19 9.70
C ALA A 11 10.14 -8.03 8.43
N GLU A 12 10.45 -8.76 7.35
CA GLU A 12 9.69 -8.81 6.09
C GLU A 12 8.17 -8.79 6.29
N PRO A 13 7.54 -9.72 7.03
CA PRO A 13 6.07 -9.73 7.18
C PRO A 13 5.53 -8.50 7.94
N LEU A 14 6.32 -7.92 8.86
CA LEU A 14 5.93 -6.68 9.55
C LEU A 14 6.06 -5.46 8.64
N VAL A 15 7.09 -5.43 7.79
CA VAL A 15 7.31 -4.36 6.82
C VAL A 15 6.23 -4.40 5.74
N ASP A 16 5.88 -5.57 5.23
CA ASP A 16 4.81 -5.75 4.25
C ASP A 16 3.46 -5.34 4.82
N LEU A 17 3.18 -5.72 6.08
CA LEU A 17 1.96 -5.31 6.77
C LEU A 17 1.92 -3.79 6.97
N LEU A 18 3.02 -3.17 7.40
CA LEU A 18 3.11 -1.72 7.56
C LEU A 18 2.91 -1.00 6.23
N PHE A 19 3.57 -1.47 5.17
CA PHE A 19 3.43 -0.95 3.82
C PHE A 19 1.98 -1.06 3.35
N LEU A 20 1.33 -2.20 3.59
CA LEU A 20 -0.06 -2.45 3.24
C LEU A 20 -1.00 -1.48 3.97
N VAL A 21 -0.82 -1.31 5.29
CA VAL A 21 -1.64 -0.39 6.10
C VAL A 21 -1.50 1.05 5.63
N VAL A 22 -0.26 1.52 5.43
CA VAL A 22 0.01 2.90 4.98
C VAL A 22 -0.54 3.12 3.58
N THR A 23 -0.30 2.20 2.65
CA THR A 23 -0.77 2.30 1.27
C THR A 23 -2.29 2.27 1.19
N GLY A 24 -2.95 1.42 1.98
CA GLY A 24 -4.41 1.37 2.08
C GLY A 24 -5.00 2.69 2.63
N PHE A 25 -4.34 3.29 3.63
CA PHE A 25 -4.74 4.61 4.14
C PHE A 25 -4.60 5.71 3.08
N VAL A 26 -3.48 5.75 2.36
CA VAL A 26 -3.26 6.71 1.27
C VAL A 26 -4.27 6.53 0.14
N ALA A 27 -4.55 5.29 -0.26
CA ALA A 27 -5.55 4.97 -1.27
C ALA A 27 -6.95 5.45 -0.83
N TRP A 28 -7.36 5.11 0.39
CA TRP A 28 -8.66 5.54 0.93
C TRP A 28 -8.77 7.05 1.00
N HIS A 29 -7.76 7.73 1.55
CA HIS A 29 -7.74 9.18 1.65
C HIS A 29 -7.73 9.84 0.27
N GLY A 30 -6.89 9.39 -0.66
CA GLY A 30 -6.78 9.95 -2.01
C GLY A 30 -8.07 9.82 -2.83
N ILE A 31 -8.76 8.67 -2.73
CA ILE A 31 -10.01 8.42 -3.45
C ILE A 31 -11.19 9.18 -2.83
N ARG A 32 -11.22 9.31 -1.50
CA ARG A 32 -12.33 9.95 -0.77
C ARG A 32 -12.15 11.44 -0.58
N HIS A 33 -10.96 11.98 -0.82
CA HIS A 33 -10.69 13.39 -0.65
C HIS A 33 -11.62 14.24 -1.51
N ARG A 34 -12.18 15.28 -0.90
CA ARG A 34 -12.93 16.34 -1.55
C ARG A 34 -12.40 17.67 -1.06
N ASP A 35 -12.35 18.65 -1.96
CA ASP A 35 -12.00 20.02 -1.59
C ASP A 35 -13.13 20.70 -0.82
N ALA A 36 -12.93 21.97 -0.46
CA ALA A 36 -13.91 22.76 0.29
C ALA A 36 -15.24 22.96 -0.46
N GLU A 37 -15.25 22.82 -1.79
CA GLU A 37 -16.43 22.91 -2.65
C GLU A 37 -17.08 21.54 -2.91
N GLY A 38 -16.51 20.47 -2.35
CA GLY A 38 -16.97 19.09 -2.55
C GLY A 38 -16.54 18.47 -3.88
N LYS A 39 -15.67 19.15 -4.65
CA LYS A 39 -15.14 18.65 -5.92
C LYS A 39 -13.97 17.70 -5.67
N THR A 40 -13.77 16.81 -6.63
CA THR A 40 -12.68 15.85 -6.59
C THR A 40 -11.44 16.45 -7.24
N ASP A 41 -10.33 16.46 -6.51
CA ASP A 41 -9.01 16.76 -7.06
C ASP A 41 -8.54 15.59 -7.93
N PHE A 42 -8.38 15.83 -9.23
CA PHE A 42 -8.01 14.80 -10.20
C PHE A 42 -6.66 14.13 -9.87
N VAL A 43 -5.67 14.90 -9.41
CA VAL A 43 -4.34 14.39 -9.10
C VAL A 43 -4.42 13.48 -7.89
N ARG A 44 -5.09 13.91 -6.82
CA ARG A 44 -5.29 13.08 -5.62
C ARG A 44 -6.07 11.81 -5.91
N LEU A 45 -7.09 11.89 -6.76
CA LEU A 45 -7.84 10.71 -7.19
C LEU A 45 -6.95 9.76 -7.99
N LEU A 46 -6.17 10.27 -8.94
CA LEU A 46 -5.26 9.46 -9.75
C LEU A 46 -4.24 8.72 -8.86
N PHE A 47 -3.56 9.44 -7.96
CA PHE A 47 -2.60 8.83 -7.04
C PHE A 47 -3.28 7.88 -6.04
N GLY A 48 -4.50 8.17 -5.60
CA GLY A 48 -5.30 7.27 -4.76
C GLY A 48 -5.64 5.95 -5.47
N CYS A 49 -6.02 6.01 -6.75
CA CYS A 49 -6.25 4.83 -7.57
C CYS A 49 -4.97 4.01 -7.81
N ILE A 50 -3.84 4.68 -8.08
CA ILE A 50 -2.54 4.01 -8.23
C ILE A 50 -2.14 3.31 -6.93
N ALA A 51 -2.28 3.98 -5.78
CA ALA A 51 -2.04 3.37 -4.47
C ALA A 51 -2.94 2.16 -4.22
N ALA A 52 -4.21 2.20 -4.64
CA ALA A 52 -5.12 1.06 -4.53
C ALA A 52 -4.66 -0.16 -5.35
N VAL A 53 -4.12 0.06 -6.55
CA VAL A 53 -3.56 -1.04 -7.38
C VAL A 53 -2.36 -1.69 -6.69
N PHE A 54 -1.42 -0.88 -6.17
CA PHE A 54 -0.27 -1.41 -5.43
C PHE A 54 -0.68 -2.10 -4.13
N PHE A 55 -1.67 -1.58 -3.40
CA PHE A 55 -2.23 -2.23 -2.23
C PHE A 55 -2.72 -3.64 -2.56
N VAL A 56 -3.51 -3.79 -3.64
CA VAL A 56 -4.03 -5.10 -4.06
C VAL A 56 -2.90 -6.04 -4.49
N MET A 57 -1.90 -5.52 -5.21
CA MET A 57 -0.73 -6.30 -5.60
C MET A 57 0.00 -6.89 -4.38
N VAL A 58 0.37 -6.05 -3.41
CA VAL A 58 1.09 -6.47 -2.20
C VAL A 58 0.23 -7.37 -1.31
N LEU A 59 -1.07 -7.07 -1.19
CA LEU A 59 -2.00 -7.92 -0.47
C LEU A 59 -2.03 -9.35 -1.04
N LEU A 60 -2.10 -9.48 -2.37
CA LEU A 60 -2.21 -10.78 -3.02
C LEU A 60 -0.89 -11.55 -3.06
N GLN A 61 0.23 -10.87 -3.27
CA GLN A 61 1.55 -11.50 -3.47
C GLN A 61 2.29 -11.74 -2.16
N ASP A 62 2.39 -10.71 -1.32
CA ASP A 62 3.27 -10.72 -0.15
C ASP A 62 2.54 -11.19 1.10
N VAL A 63 1.28 -10.75 1.29
CA VAL A 63 0.49 -11.07 2.49
C VAL A 63 -0.29 -12.37 2.34
N LEU A 64 -1.10 -12.50 1.27
CA LEU A 64 -1.95 -13.67 1.06
C LEU A 64 -1.25 -14.79 0.25
N GLN A 65 -0.17 -14.48 -0.46
CA GLN A 65 0.61 -15.42 -1.27
C GLN A 65 -0.22 -16.22 -2.28
N VAL A 66 -1.29 -15.63 -2.81
CA VAL A 66 -2.24 -16.27 -3.74
C VAL A 66 -1.68 -16.33 -5.16
N THR A 67 -0.85 -15.35 -5.54
CA THR A 67 -0.21 -15.28 -6.86
C THR A 67 1.26 -14.92 -6.70
N ARG A 68 2.10 -15.46 -7.59
CA ARG A 68 3.51 -15.08 -7.76
C ARG A 68 3.77 -15.03 -9.26
N PHE A 69 4.10 -13.85 -9.78
CA PHE A 69 4.42 -13.62 -11.19
C PHE A 69 5.93 -13.43 -11.36
#